data_AF-A0A9W9VQP5-F1
#
_entry.id   AF-A0A9W9VQP5-F1
#
_cell.length_a   1.000
_cell.length_b   1.000
_cell.length_c   1.000
_cell.angle_alpha   90.00
_cell.angle_beta   90.00
_cell.angle_gamma   90.00
#
_symmetry.space_group_name_H-M   'P 1'
#
loop_
_entity.id
_entity.type
_entity.pdbx_description
1 polymer ?
#
loop_
_entity_poly.entity_id
_entity_poly.type
_entity_poly.pdbx_seq_one_letter_code
_entity_poly.pdbx_strand_id
1 'polypeptide(L)'
;MTSRGVEEPQHEVYALPRGKEETQSIWLVDVATEFSYEGHYVGFDLSDSQFPTPSSLPQGCSLEFKVHDMTKRFPPEYHAQFDLVNIRLVVQALKAFISLKLKGKEPGGYIQWGDVNWNEVKSVPSNTELDMLDEIITGHMKYHGLSST
;
A
#
# COMPACT_ATOMS: atom_id res chain seq x y z
N MET A 1 36.21 -23.01 17.92
CA MET A 1 35.52 -21.72 18.09
C MET A 1 35.09 -21.24 16.71
N THR A 2 33.87 -21.57 16.31
CA THR A 2 33.30 -21.15 15.02
C THR A 2 32.63 -19.80 15.20
N SER A 3 33.13 -18.79 14.48
CA SER A 3 32.51 -17.48 14.37
C SER A 3 31.12 -17.63 13.76
N ARG A 4 30.08 -17.29 14.53
CA ARG A 4 28.72 -17.16 13.99
C ARG A 4 28.72 -15.98 13.04
N GLY A 5 28.44 -16.23 11.78
CA GLY A 5 28.05 -15.18 10.85
C GLY A 5 26.82 -14.49 11.42
N VAL A 6 26.91 -13.18 11.57
CA VAL A 6 25.74 -12.35 11.81
C VAL A 6 25.03 -12.28 10.46
N GLU A 7 23.86 -12.90 10.35
CA GLU A 7 22.97 -12.65 9.22
C GLU A 7 22.57 -11.18 9.28
N GLU A 8 22.96 -10.42 8.26
CA GLU A 8 22.44 -9.07 8.06
C GLU A 8 20.93 -9.15 7.82
N PRO A 9 20.11 -8.31 8.48
CA PRO A 9 18.69 -8.28 8.23
C PRO A 9 18.46 -7.92 6.75
N GLN A 10 17.62 -8.68 6.08
CA GLN A 10 17.17 -8.34 4.72
C GLN A 10 16.44 -7.00 4.79
N HIS A 11 17.13 -5.93 4.42
CA HIS A 11 16.51 -4.63 4.20
C HIS A 11 15.60 -4.76 2.99
N GLU A 12 14.29 -4.66 3.19
CA GLU A 12 13.32 -4.57 2.09
C GLU A 12 13.59 -3.26 1.33
N VAL A 13 14.17 -3.41 0.13
CA VAL A 13 14.35 -2.30 -0.81
C VAL A 13 13.00 -2.07 -1.48
N TYR A 14 12.22 -1.13 -0.96
CA TYR A 14 11.10 -0.57 -1.71
C TYR A 14 11.65 -0.07 -3.05
N ALA A 15 11.05 -0.50 -4.17
CA ALA A 15 11.44 -0.03 -5.50
C ALA A 15 11.35 1.50 -5.64
N LEU A 16 10.52 2.13 -4.80
CA LEU A 16 10.35 3.58 -4.70
C LEU A 16 10.42 3.99 -3.21
N PRO A 17 11.59 4.41 -2.70
CA PRO A 17 11.67 5.00 -1.38
C PRO A 17 10.96 6.36 -1.38
N ARG A 18 10.08 6.60 -0.40
CA ARG A 18 9.37 7.89 -0.27
C ARG A 18 10.33 9.01 0.14
N GLY A 19 10.21 10.18 -0.49
CA GLY A 19 10.89 11.40 -0.07
C GLY A 19 10.32 11.97 1.25
N LYS A 20 11.06 12.87 1.91
CA LYS A 20 10.65 13.49 3.20
C LYS A 20 9.29 14.22 3.17
N GLU A 21 8.81 14.62 2.00
CA GLU A 21 7.49 15.25 1.82
C GLU A 21 6.36 14.21 1.65
N GLU A 22 6.61 13.07 1.01
CA GLU A 22 5.63 12.00 0.82
C GLU A 22 5.38 11.18 2.10
N THR A 23 6.28 11.27 3.08
CA THR A 23 6.06 10.75 4.44
C THR A 23 4.99 11.51 5.22
N GLN A 24 4.47 12.65 4.73
CA GLN A 24 3.57 13.50 5.51
C GLN A 24 2.08 13.21 5.36
N SER A 25 1.65 12.39 4.39
CA SER A 25 0.23 12.10 4.18
C SER A 25 -0.03 10.59 4.15
N ILE A 26 -0.44 10.07 5.29
CA ILE A 26 -0.96 8.71 5.41
C ILE A 26 -2.46 8.80 5.23
N TRP A 27 -2.96 8.32 4.10
CA TRP A 27 -4.38 8.41 3.72
C TRP A 27 -5.35 8.03 4.86
N LEU A 28 -5.03 6.98 5.63
CA LEU A 28 -5.88 6.53 6.73
C LEU A 28 -5.95 7.57 7.87
N VAL A 29 -4.84 8.26 8.15
CA VAL A 29 -4.78 9.34 9.16
C VAL A 29 -5.56 10.55 8.68
N ASP A 30 -5.44 10.91 7.40
CA ASP A 30 -6.17 12.03 6.81
C ASP A 30 -7.68 11.79 6.88
N VAL A 31 -8.13 10.61 6.46
CA VAL A 31 -9.55 10.22 6.52
C VAL A 31 -10.06 10.18 7.95
N ALA A 32 -9.30 9.61 8.89
CA ALA A 32 -9.72 9.59 10.29
C ALA A 32 -9.82 10.98 10.92
N THR A 33 -9.01 11.93 10.43
CA THR A 33 -9.06 13.34 10.85
C THR A 33 -10.30 14.04 10.28
N GLU A 34 -10.65 13.77 9.02
CA GLU A 34 -11.82 14.39 8.36
C GLU A 34 -13.16 13.85 8.87
N PHE A 35 -13.28 12.53 9.07
CA PHE A 35 -14.55 11.88 9.39
C PHE A 35 -14.88 11.80 10.88
N SER A 36 -14.06 12.41 11.75
CA SER A 36 -14.23 12.43 13.21
C SER A 36 -14.17 11.05 13.90
N TYR A 37 -14.13 11.11 15.23
CA TYR A 37 -13.66 10.09 16.19
C TYR A 37 -14.45 8.77 16.29
N GLU A 38 -15.62 8.65 15.66
CA GLU A 38 -16.52 7.50 15.86
C GLU A 38 -16.21 6.30 14.95
N GLY A 39 -15.27 6.45 14.02
CA GLY A 39 -14.84 5.38 13.12
C GLY A 39 -13.78 4.44 13.74
N HIS A 40 -13.79 3.18 13.28
CA HIS A 40 -12.70 2.22 13.47
C HIS A 40 -11.90 2.11 12.17
N TYR A 41 -10.64 2.49 12.24
CA TYR A 41 -9.75 2.65 11.09
C TYR A 41 -8.59 1.66 11.21
N VAL A 42 -8.39 0.84 10.19
CA VAL A 42 -7.33 -0.18 10.18
C VAL A 42 -6.50 -0.05 8.91
N GLY A 43 -5.20 0.14 9.09
CA GLY A 43 -4.21 0.23 8.02
C GLY A 43 -3.37 -1.03 7.95
N PHE A 44 -3.13 -1.54 6.75
CA PHE A 44 -2.25 -2.68 6.51
C PHE A 44 -1.12 -2.27 5.59
N ASP A 45 0.11 -2.66 5.94
CA ASP A 45 1.30 -2.53 5.09
C ASP A 45 2.13 -3.82 5.20
N LEU A 46 3.04 -4.03 4.26
CA LEU A 46 3.95 -5.17 4.27
C LEU A 46 4.97 -5.07 5.42
N SER A 47 5.31 -3.86 5.87
CA SER A 47 6.20 -3.63 7.01
C SER A 47 5.73 -2.45 7.89
N ASP A 48 6.27 -2.35 9.11
CA ASP A 48 6.00 -1.24 10.04
C ASP A 48 6.84 0.00 9.76
N SER A 49 7.77 -0.06 8.79
CA SER A 49 8.70 1.02 8.43
C SER A 49 8.02 2.35 8.12
N GLN A 50 6.75 2.28 7.73
CA GLN A 50 5.93 3.40 7.27
C GLN A 50 4.83 3.80 8.25
N PHE A 51 4.78 3.17 9.43
CA PHE A 51 3.75 3.47 10.42
C PHE A 51 3.99 4.83 11.07
N PRO A 52 2.91 5.59 11.35
CA PRO A 52 3.03 6.82 12.09
C PRO A 52 3.48 6.53 13.52
N THR A 53 4.20 7.49 14.11
CA THR A 53 4.50 7.42 15.54
C THR A 53 3.22 7.60 16.36
N PRO A 54 3.05 6.94 17.52
CA PRO A 54 1.85 7.11 18.34
C PRO A 54 1.54 8.58 18.68
N SER A 55 2.58 9.40 18.86
CA SER A 55 2.46 10.84 19.12
C SER A 55 1.96 11.67 17.94
N SER A 56 2.06 11.17 16.70
CA SER A 56 1.58 11.86 15.50
C SER A 56 0.15 11.46 15.12
N LEU A 57 -0.49 10.57 15.86
CA LEU A 57 -1.86 10.15 15.61
C LEU A 57 -2.87 11.14 16.20
N PRO A 58 -3.99 11.39 15.49
CA PRO A 58 -5.09 12.17 16.06
C PRO A 58 -5.61 11.50 17.34
N GLN A 59 -5.90 12.32 18.35
CA GLN A 59 -6.47 11.83 19.61
C GLN A 59 -7.97 11.60 19.45
N GLY A 60 -8.51 10.57 20.09
CA GLY A 60 -9.96 10.33 20.16
C GLY A 60 -10.52 9.37 19.10
N CYS A 61 -9.78 9.04 18.05
CA CYS A 61 -10.19 8.06 17.04
C CYS A 61 -9.54 6.69 17.26
N SER A 62 -10.24 5.61 16.86
CA SER A 62 -9.69 4.25 16.87
C SER A 62 -8.89 4.00 15.59
N LEU A 63 -7.58 4.26 15.60
CA LEU A 63 -6.65 3.89 14.53
C LEU A 63 -5.77 2.71 14.93
N GLU A 64 -5.65 1.73 14.04
CA GLU A 64 -4.75 0.60 14.17
C GLU A 64 -3.93 0.41 12.88
N PHE A 65 -2.65 0.11 13.02
CA PHE A 65 -1.76 -0.24 11.91
C PHE A 65 -1.22 -1.65 12.11
N LYS A 66 -1.25 -2.47 11.06
CA LYS A 66 -0.85 -3.87 11.09
C LYS A 66 0.07 -4.22 9.95
N VAL A 67 1.08 -5.02 10.27
CA VAL A 67 1.90 -5.68 9.27
C VAL A 67 1.12 -6.86 8.71
N HIS A 68 0.87 -6.88 7.40
CA HIS A 68 0.21 -7.98 6.70
C HIS A 68 0.65 -8.06 5.23
N ASP A 69 1.13 -9.23 4.82
CA ASP A 69 1.34 -9.55 3.41
C ASP A 69 -0.02 -9.71 2.73
N MET A 70 -0.40 -8.71 1.94
CA MET A 70 -1.68 -8.68 1.24
C MET A 70 -1.88 -9.81 0.23
N THR A 71 -0.85 -10.57 -0.14
CA THR A 71 -0.98 -11.78 -0.98
C THR A 71 -1.49 -12.97 -0.18
N LYS A 72 -1.49 -12.88 1.15
CA LYS A 72 -2.07 -13.86 2.07
C LYS A 72 -3.51 -13.48 2.40
N ARG A 73 -4.29 -14.49 2.78
CA ARG A 73 -5.66 -14.31 3.28
C ARG A 73 -5.63 -13.41 4.52
N PHE A 74 -6.45 -12.36 4.52
CA PHE A 74 -6.64 -11.51 5.70
C PHE A 74 -7.24 -12.31 6.87
N PRO A 75 -6.96 -11.92 8.12
CA PRO A 75 -7.62 -12.50 9.29
C PRO A 75 -9.16 -12.38 9.21
N PRO A 76 -9.94 -13.40 9.65
CA PRO A 76 -11.40 -13.42 9.51
C PRO A 76 -12.14 -12.23 10.14
N GLU A 77 -11.58 -11.66 11.22
CA GLU A 77 -12.13 -10.49 11.92
C GLU A 77 -12.20 -9.23 11.04
N TYR A 78 -11.48 -9.19 9.92
CA TYR A 78 -11.47 -8.07 8.96
C TYR A 78 -12.32 -8.33 7.71
N HIS A 79 -13.01 -9.47 7.63
CA HIS A 79 -13.79 -9.81 6.43
C HIS A 79 -15.14 -9.10 6.46
N ALA A 80 -15.43 -8.31 5.41
CA ALA A 80 -16.72 -7.64 5.19
C ALA A 80 -17.22 -6.79 6.37
N GLN A 81 -16.31 -6.19 7.16
CA GLN A 81 -16.65 -5.33 8.29
C GLN A 81 -16.62 -3.83 7.96
N PHE A 82 -15.90 -3.44 6.91
CA PHE A 82 -15.61 -2.04 6.62
C PHE A 82 -16.63 -1.42 5.67
N ASP A 83 -17.14 -0.24 6.03
CA ASP A 83 -17.99 0.56 5.15
C ASP A 83 -17.19 1.16 3.97
N LEU A 84 -15.86 1.31 4.12
CA LEU A 84 -14.93 1.74 3.07
C LEU A 84 -13.65 0.90 3.11
N VAL A 85 -13.29 0.30 1.97
CA VAL A 85 -12.01 -0.36 1.77
C VAL A 85 -11.22 0.41 0.71
N ASN A 86 -10.09 0.99 1.11
CA ASN A 86 -9.18 1.67 0.20
C ASN A 86 -7.97 0.79 -0.13
N ILE A 87 -7.68 0.62 -1.41
CA ILE A 87 -6.59 -0.19 -1.94
C ILE A 87 -5.69 0.71 -2.77
N ARG A 88 -4.38 0.75 -2.46
CA ARG A 88 -3.44 1.64 -3.15
C ARG A 88 -2.08 1.00 -3.38
N LEU A 89 -1.45 1.33 -4.51
CA LEU A 89 -0.10 0.89 -4.89
C LEU A 89 0.06 -0.64 -4.98
N VAL A 90 -0.96 -1.34 -5.46
CA VAL A 90 -1.00 -2.82 -5.49
C VAL A 90 -0.91 -3.39 -6.90
N VAL A 91 -0.83 -2.54 -7.94
CA VAL A 91 -0.76 -2.94 -9.36
C VAL A 91 0.37 -3.94 -9.65
N GLN A 92 1.50 -3.85 -8.95
CA GLN A 92 2.59 -4.82 -9.10
C GLN A 92 2.27 -6.19 -8.49
N ALA A 93 1.27 -6.28 -7.61
CA ALA A 93 0.81 -7.52 -6.95
C ALA A 93 -0.48 -8.11 -7.58
N LEU A 94 -0.95 -7.58 -8.72
CA LEU A 94 -2.27 -7.87 -9.31
C LEU A 94 -2.59 -9.36 -9.51
N LYS A 95 -1.61 -10.21 -9.88
CA LYS A 95 -1.85 -11.66 -10.04
C LYS A 95 -2.27 -12.35 -8.74
N ALA A 96 -1.68 -11.95 -7.60
CA ALA A 96 -2.11 -12.44 -6.30
C ALA A 96 -3.44 -11.81 -5.88
N PHE A 97 -3.65 -10.54 -6.24
CA PHE A 97 -4.80 -9.75 -5.82
C PHE A 97 -6.14 -10.26 -6.38
N ILE A 98 -6.20 -10.71 -7.63
CA ILE A 98 -7.44 -11.23 -8.24
C ILE A 98 -8.04 -12.40 -7.43
N SER A 99 -7.22 -13.12 -6.64
CA SER A 99 -7.68 -14.19 -5.75
C SER A 99 -8.21 -13.69 -4.40
N LEU A 100 -7.79 -12.50 -3.96
CA LEU A 100 -8.29 -11.85 -2.76
C LEU A 100 -9.67 -11.26 -3.05
N LYS A 101 -10.70 -12.03 -2.72
CA LYS A 101 -12.11 -11.59 -2.69
C LYS A 101 -12.33 -10.53 -1.61
N LEU A 102 -11.70 -9.36 -1.75
CA LEU A 102 -11.92 -8.22 -0.88
C LEU A 102 -13.32 -7.68 -1.14
N LYS A 103 -14.05 -7.47 -0.05
CA LYS A 103 -15.41 -6.96 -0.06
C LYS A 103 -15.54 -5.99 1.09
N GLY A 104 -16.16 -4.84 0.82
CA GLY A 104 -16.73 -4.02 1.86
C GLY A 104 -17.87 -4.75 2.55
N LYS A 105 -18.39 -4.14 3.61
CA LYS A 105 -19.59 -4.59 4.30
C LYS A 105 -20.78 -4.60 3.34
N GLU A 106 -21.62 -5.62 3.42
CA GLU A 106 -22.87 -5.69 2.67
C GLU A 106 -24.06 -5.55 3.64
N PRO A 107 -25.12 -4.78 3.28
CA PRO A 107 -25.21 -3.88 2.13
C PRO A 107 -24.49 -2.54 2.38
N GLY A 108 -23.92 -1.94 1.33
CA GLY A 108 -23.55 -0.52 1.33
C GLY A 108 -22.06 -0.18 1.49
N GLY A 109 -21.15 -1.15 1.55
CA GLY A 109 -19.72 -0.91 1.61
C GLY A 109 -19.13 -0.52 0.25
N TYR A 110 -18.14 0.37 0.28
CA TYR A 110 -17.47 0.89 -0.92
C TYR A 110 -16.04 0.37 -1.02
N ILE A 111 -15.58 0.20 -2.26
CA ILE A 111 -14.18 -0.05 -2.57
C ILE A 111 -13.64 1.17 -3.32
N GLN A 112 -12.60 1.79 -2.77
CA GLN A 112 -11.81 2.81 -3.44
C GLN A 112 -10.50 2.19 -3.89
N TRP A 113 -10.21 2.27 -5.19
CA TRP A 113 -8.93 1.83 -5.75
C TRP A 113 -8.14 3.05 -6.23
N GLY A 114 -6.95 3.26 -5.68
CA GLY A 114 -6.07 4.37 -6.07
C GLY A 114 -4.65 3.88 -6.36
N ASP A 115 -4.32 3.68 -7.62
CA ASP A 115 -2.97 3.28 -8.05
C ASP A 115 -2.25 4.35 -8.84
N VAL A 116 -0.97 4.12 -9.13
CA VAL A 116 -0.16 4.99 -9.96
C VAL A 116 -0.71 5.00 -11.39
N ASN A 117 -0.91 6.19 -11.95
CA ASN A 117 -1.05 6.32 -13.40
C ASN A 117 0.33 6.20 -14.03
N TRP A 118 0.69 4.99 -14.45
CA TRP A 118 2.02 4.71 -15.00
C TRP A 118 2.35 5.53 -16.25
N ASN A 119 1.35 6.00 -17.00
CA ASN A 119 1.59 6.91 -18.13
C ASN A 119 2.16 8.28 -17.72
N GLU A 120 2.04 8.64 -16.44
CA GLU A 120 2.53 9.91 -15.90
C GLU A 120 3.85 9.76 -15.14
N VAL A 121 4.34 8.53 -14.95
CA VAL A 121 5.62 8.27 -14.30
C VAL A 121 6.74 8.63 -15.28
N LYS A 122 7.67 9.47 -14.82
CA LYS A 122 8.85 9.88 -15.60
C LYS A 122 10.02 10.14 -14.67
N SER A 123 11.22 9.82 -15.14
CA SER A 123 12.44 10.14 -14.39
C SER A 123 12.70 11.65 -14.39
N VAL A 124 12.91 12.25 -13.21
CA VAL A 124 13.26 13.67 -13.06
C VAL A 124 14.42 13.82 -12.07
N PRO A 125 15.63 14.23 -12.50
CA PRO A 125 16.02 14.48 -13.89
C PRO A 125 15.98 13.20 -14.75
N SER A 126 15.96 13.36 -16.08
CA SER A 126 15.94 12.22 -17.00
C SER A 126 17.11 11.29 -16.72
N ASN A 127 16.81 9.99 -16.64
CA ASN A 127 17.77 8.92 -16.46
C ASN A 127 17.37 7.76 -17.38
N THR A 128 18.26 7.44 -18.33
CA THR A 128 18.03 6.40 -19.34
C THR A 128 17.72 5.02 -18.74
N GLU A 129 18.31 4.65 -17.61
CA GLU A 129 18.05 3.36 -16.96
C GLU A 129 16.63 3.29 -16.39
N LEU A 130 16.15 4.40 -15.83
CA LEU A 130 14.78 4.51 -15.30
C LEU A 130 13.76 4.59 -16.43
N ASP A 131 14.10 5.24 -17.54
CA ASP A 131 13.25 5.31 -18.73
C ASP A 131 13.11 3.92 -19.40
N MET A 132 14.18 3.12 -19.44
CA MET A 132 14.11 1.72 -19.90
C MET A 132 13.25 0.85 -18.97
N LEU A 133 13.35 1.06 -17.66
CA LEU A 133 12.55 0.31 -16.69
C LEU A 133 11.05 0.63 -16.85
N ASP A 134 10.70 1.91 -17.07
CA ASP A 134 9.34 2.34 -17.35
C ASP A 134 8.76 1.66 -18.60
N GLU A 135 9.57 1.55 -19.67
CA GLU A 135 9.16 0.84 -20.89
C GLU A 135 8.89 -0.64 -20.64
N ILE A 136 9.73 -1.32 -19.85
CA ILE A 136 9.55 -2.73 -19.47
C ILE A 136 8.27 -2.92 -18.64
N ILE A 137 8.06 -2.07 -17.63
CA ILE A 137 6.89 -2.12 -16.74
C ILE A 137 5.62 -1.89 -17.54
N THR A 138 5.60 -0.84 -18.37
CA THR A 138 4.47 -0.51 -19.23
C THR A 138 4.19 -1.62 -20.25
N GLY A 139 5.23 -2.21 -20.85
CA GLY A 139 5.12 -3.38 -21.72
C GLY A 139 4.49 -4.59 -21.02
N HIS A 140 4.90 -4.89 -19.78
CA HIS A 140 4.32 -5.97 -18.97
C HIS A 140 2.84 -5.73 -18.68
N MET A 141 2.47 -4.50 -18.32
CA MET A 141 1.09 -4.14 -18.05
C MET A 141 0.21 -4.25 -19.31
N LYS A 142 0.69 -3.79 -20.47
CA LYS A 142 -0.03 -3.96 -21.75
C LYS A 142 -0.22 -5.44 -22.09
N TYR A 143 0.83 -6.26 -21.95
CA TYR A 143 0.76 -7.69 -22.23
C TYR A 143 -0.32 -8.40 -21.39
N HIS A 144 -0.52 -7.96 -20.15
CA HIS A 144 -1.53 -8.51 -19.25
C HIS A 144 -2.89 -7.77 -19.27
N GLY A 145 -3.08 -6.81 -20.18
CA GLY A 145 -4.33 -6.03 -20.28
C GLY A 145 -4.59 -5.10 -19.09
N LEU A 146 -3.53 -4.74 -18.35
CA LEU A 146 -3.57 -3.86 -17.18
C LEU A 146 -3.40 -2.37 -17.55
N SER A 147 -2.97 -2.07 -18.78
CA SER A 147 -2.92 -0.73 -19.37
C SER A 147 -3.47 -0.76 -20.80
N SER A 148 -4.20 0.29 -21.20
CA SER A 148 -4.77 0.47 -22.54
C SER A 148 -3.94 1.37 -23.46
N THR A 149 -2.95 2.07 -22.92
CA THR A 149 -1.99 2.92 -23.66
C THR A 149 -0.63 2.27 -23.73
#